data_AF-A0A3D4JFV5-F1
#
_entry.id   AF-A0A3D4JFV5-F1
#
_cell.length_a   1.000
_cell.length_b   1.000
_cell.length_c   1.000
_cell.angle_alpha   90.00
_cell.angle_beta   90.00
_cell.angle_gamma   90.00
#
_symmetry.space_group_name_H-M   'P 1'
#
loop_
_entity.id
_entity.type
_entity.pdbx_description
1 polymer ?
#
loop_
_entity_poly.entity_id
_entity_poly.type
_entity_poly.pdbx_seq_one_letter_code
_entity_poly.pdbx_strand_id
1 'polypeptide(L)'
;MSKFQKTIISFLSVIALCLVIVLGTYTYQTYQTVAAQPLGPSLPTFAPQTLPPTWTVPPNLSSPTPQGLVTYVPTVSFPTNTPVAKCNGPGTMNVLVVGSDARGDNYTYGLADAIRLVRVDFVTPKVTVLEFPRDLWVEIPHIADDLDGQTHEKLNQAFLYGNPGFKYWDDPSEGSGLLALTLNVNFGVQIDHYITVNMRTFENIIDAVGGIDVKIPNEEIARTANLPVGVSHLNGAEALKLARNREGGIF
;
A
#
# COMPACT_ATOMS: atom_id res chain seq x y z
N MET A 1 -52.96 -16.75 -35.22
CA MET A 1 -52.04 -15.69 -35.66
C MET A 1 -51.66 -15.94 -37.11
N SER A 2 -51.95 -15.01 -38.02
CA SER A 2 -51.70 -15.19 -39.45
C SER A 2 -50.20 -15.14 -39.76
N LYS A 3 -49.77 -15.71 -40.90
CA LYS A 3 -48.37 -15.61 -41.36
C LYS A 3 -47.92 -14.15 -41.46
N PHE A 4 -48.83 -13.26 -41.87
CA PHE A 4 -48.60 -11.82 -41.97
C PHE A 4 -48.32 -11.16 -40.61
N GLN A 5 -49.08 -11.51 -39.57
CA GLN A 5 -48.86 -11.00 -38.20
C GLN A 5 -47.51 -11.45 -37.63
N LYS A 6 -47.06 -12.68 -37.92
CA LYS A 6 -45.74 -13.18 -37.50
C LYS A 6 -44.59 -12.38 -38.13
N THR A 7 -44.72 -12.04 -39.41
CA THR A 7 -43.69 -11.22 -40.11
C THR A 7 -43.61 -9.81 -39.53
N ILE A 8 -44.75 -9.18 -39.23
CA ILE A 8 -44.79 -7.84 -38.61
C ILE A 8 -44.13 -7.84 -37.23
N ILE A 9 -44.47 -8.81 -36.38
CA ILE A 9 -43.91 -8.90 -35.03
C ILE A 9 -42.39 -9.15 -35.08
N SER A 10 -41.93 -10.00 -36.01
CA SER A 10 -40.49 -10.23 -36.23
C SER A 10 -39.77 -8.94 -36.63
N PHE A 11 -40.34 -8.19 -37.57
CA PHE A 11 -39.78 -6.91 -38.03
C PHE A 11 -39.72 -5.86 -36.90
N LEU A 12 -40.81 -5.72 -36.12
CA LEU A 12 -40.85 -4.82 -34.97
C LEU A 12 -39.84 -5.22 -33.88
N SER A 13 -39.62 -6.52 -33.68
CA SER A 13 -38.64 -7.02 -32.70
C SER A 13 -37.20 -6.69 -33.11
N VAL A 14 -36.88 -6.76 -34.40
CA VAL A 14 -35.56 -6.35 -34.93
C VAL A 14 -35.34 -4.85 -34.75
N ILE A 15 -36.35 -4.02 -35.05
CA ILE A 15 -36.27 -2.56 -34.85
C ILE A 15 -36.07 -2.24 -33.36
N ALA A 16 -36.83 -2.88 -32.47
CA ALA A 16 -36.67 -2.69 -31.03
C ALA A 16 -35.26 -3.07 -30.55
N LEU A 17 -34.71 -4.19 -31.05
CA LEU A 17 -33.34 -4.61 -30.74
C LEU A 17 -32.30 -3.59 -31.23
N CYS A 18 -32.46 -3.06 -32.45
CA CYS A 18 -31.58 -2.02 -32.98
C CYS A 18 -31.62 -0.74 -32.12
N LEU A 19 -32.82 -0.32 -31.67
CA LEU A 19 -32.96 0.85 -30.80
C LEU A 19 -32.26 0.66 -29.45
N VAL A 20 -32.35 -0.54 -28.87
CA VAL A 20 -31.65 -0.86 -27.61
C VAL A 20 -30.14 -0.81 -27.79
N ILE A 21 -29.60 -1.31 -28.92
CA ILE A 21 -28.16 -1.27 -29.20
C ILE A 21 -27.68 0.18 -29.40
N VAL A 22 -28.43 1.00 -30.14
CA VAL A 22 -28.08 2.41 -30.34
C VAL A 22 -28.13 3.18 -29.03
N LEU A 23 -29.16 2.98 -28.22
CA LEU A 23 -29.26 3.64 -26.92
C LEU A 23 -28.12 3.19 -25.98
N GLY A 24 -27.79 1.89 -25.96
CA GLY A 24 -26.71 1.34 -25.14
C GLY A 24 -25.33 1.84 -25.55
N THR A 25 -25.07 2.00 -26.84
CA THR A 25 -23.79 2.57 -27.33
C THR A 25 -23.67 4.05 -27.00
N TYR A 26 -24.75 4.82 -27.15
CA TYR A 26 -24.78 6.23 -26.77
C TYR A 26 -24.55 6.46 -25.27
N THR A 27 -25.20 5.67 -24.41
CA THR A 27 -25.00 5.76 -22.96
C THR A 27 -23.59 5.32 -22.56
N TYR A 28 -23.04 4.28 -23.19
CA TYR A 28 -21.67 3.83 -22.96
C TYR A 28 -20.63 4.90 -23.35
N GLN A 29 -20.81 5.56 -24.49
CA GLN A 29 -19.93 6.66 -24.92
C GLN A 29 -20.01 7.85 -23.97
N THR A 30 -21.21 8.20 -23.49
CA THR A 30 -21.41 9.28 -22.52
C THR A 30 -20.82 8.94 -21.14
N TYR A 31 -20.92 7.68 -20.74
CA TYR A 31 -20.28 7.20 -19.52
C TYR A 31 -18.75 7.31 -19.61
N GLN A 32 -18.15 6.86 -20.72
CA GLN A 32 -16.72 6.98 -20.97
C GLN A 32 -16.22 8.43 -20.90
N THR A 33 -16.97 9.39 -21.46
CA THR A 33 -16.57 10.81 -21.42
C THR A 33 -16.65 11.43 -20.04
N VAL A 34 -17.65 11.06 -19.22
CA VAL A 34 -17.77 11.52 -17.83
C VAL A 34 -16.74 10.85 -16.93
N ALA A 35 -16.52 9.55 -17.09
CA ALA A 35 -15.54 8.79 -16.31
C ALA A 35 -14.10 9.22 -16.59
N ALA A 36 -13.81 9.75 -17.78
CA ALA A 36 -12.49 10.27 -18.13
C ALA A 36 -12.24 11.70 -17.61
N GLN A 37 -13.22 12.38 -17.01
CA GLN A 37 -12.98 13.69 -16.41
C GLN A 37 -12.26 13.56 -15.06
N PRO A 38 -11.25 14.41 -14.78
CA PRO A 38 -10.58 14.42 -13.49
C PRO A 38 -11.58 14.81 -12.39
N LEU A 39 -11.47 14.16 -11.23
CA LEU A 39 -12.38 14.30 -10.08
C LEU A 39 -12.28 15.66 -9.35
N GLY A 40 -11.60 16.65 -9.93
CA GLY A 40 -11.42 17.99 -9.37
C GLY A 40 -10.46 18.85 -10.19
N PRO A 41 -10.35 20.16 -9.87
CA PRO A 41 -9.35 21.04 -10.48
C PRO A 41 -7.93 20.54 -10.19
N SER A 42 -7.00 20.79 -11.09
CA SER A 42 -5.58 20.51 -10.85
C SER A 42 -5.10 21.27 -9.62
N LEU A 43 -4.34 20.59 -8.76
CA LEU A 43 -3.70 21.23 -7.61
C LEU A 43 -2.73 22.31 -8.10
N PRO A 44 -2.61 23.44 -7.39
CA PRO A 44 -1.63 24.46 -7.74
C PRO A 44 -0.23 23.84 -7.76
N THR A 45 0.48 24.02 -8.87
CA THR A 45 1.90 23.67 -8.96
C THR A 45 2.67 24.59 -8.03
N PHE A 46 3.07 24.08 -6.86
CA PHE A 46 4.01 24.80 -6.01
C PHE A 46 5.38 24.80 -6.69
N ALA A 47 5.91 26.00 -6.95
CA ALA A 47 7.28 26.14 -7.42
C ALA A 47 8.23 25.43 -6.44
N PRO A 48 9.29 24.75 -6.91
CA PRO A 48 10.27 24.12 -6.04
C PRO A 48 10.78 25.15 -5.02
N GLN A 49 10.64 24.83 -3.74
CA GLN A 49 11.20 25.66 -2.68
C GLN A 49 12.72 25.70 -2.88
N THR A 50 13.25 26.87 -3.23
CA THR A 50 14.68 27.10 -3.17
C THR A 50 15.09 27.07 -1.70
N LEU A 51 15.89 26.07 -1.33
CA LEU A 51 16.53 26.04 -0.02
C LEU A 51 17.37 27.32 0.12
N PRO A 52 17.30 28.04 1.26
CA PRO A 52 18.13 29.21 1.47
C PRO A 52 19.62 28.80 1.42
N PRO A 53 20.50 29.63 0.82
CA PRO A 53 21.91 29.32 0.72
C PRO A 53 22.51 29.14 2.11
N THR A 54 23.26 28.06 2.28
CA THR A 54 24.09 27.77 3.45
C THR A 54 24.99 28.97 3.75
N TRP A 55 24.92 29.47 4.98
CA TRP A 55 25.80 30.54 5.46
C TRP A 55 27.26 30.18 5.25
N THR A 56 27.94 30.92 4.38
CA THR A 56 29.41 30.95 4.31
C THR A 56 29.88 32.10 5.18
N VAL A 57 30.69 31.80 6.20
CA VAL A 57 31.39 32.81 7.00
C VAL A 57 32.41 33.52 6.09
N PRO A 58 32.47 34.87 6.05
CA PRO A 58 33.47 35.58 5.26
C PRO A 58 34.90 35.29 5.76
N PRO A 59 35.90 35.15 4.88
CA PRO A 59 37.28 35.01 5.32
C PRO A 59 37.87 36.38 5.68
N ASN A 60 38.66 36.38 6.75
CA ASN A 60 39.60 37.40 7.23
C ASN A 60 39.04 38.65 7.92
N LEU A 61 39.13 38.63 9.26
CA LEU A 61 39.87 39.66 9.99
C LEU A 61 40.80 39.01 11.03
N SER A 62 42.04 39.45 10.95
CA SER A 62 43.25 39.16 11.71
C SER A 62 43.05 38.80 13.19
N SER A 63 43.77 37.77 13.64
CA SER A 63 44.03 37.50 15.07
C SER A 63 44.68 38.70 15.78
N PRO A 64 44.25 38.97 17.01
CA PRO A 64 45.18 39.11 18.11
C PRO A 64 44.88 38.11 19.24
N THR A 65 45.96 37.65 19.85
CA THR A 65 46.08 36.71 20.98
C THR A 65 45.12 37.06 22.15
N PRO A 66 44.57 36.07 22.89
CA PRO A 66 43.39 36.27 23.73
C PRO A 66 43.72 36.85 25.11
N GLN A 67 42.96 37.87 25.54
CA GLN A 67 42.82 38.23 26.96
C GLN A 67 41.44 37.77 27.45
N GLY A 68 41.43 36.92 28.47
CA GLY A 68 40.25 36.20 28.92
C GLY A 68 39.14 37.10 29.46
N LEU A 69 37.97 37.03 28.81
CA LEU A 69 36.69 37.41 29.39
C LEU A 69 36.03 36.13 29.90
N VAL A 70 35.97 35.96 31.22
CA VAL A 70 35.24 34.85 31.83
C VAL A 70 33.75 35.20 31.81
N THR A 71 33.09 34.89 30.69
CA THR A 71 31.63 34.96 30.61
C THR A 71 31.07 33.74 31.33
N TYR A 72 30.66 33.90 32.59
CA TYR A 72 29.87 32.89 33.29
C TYR A 72 28.48 32.83 32.67
N VAL A 73 28.33 32.03 31.61
CA VAL A 73 27.00 31.64 31.12
C VAL A 73 26.48 30.61 32.13
N PRO A 74 25.36 30.86 32.85
CA PRO A 74 24.80 29.85 33.71
C PRO A 74 24.41 28.64 32.86
N THR A 75 25.07 27.51 33.09
CA THR A 75 24.68 26.22 32.50
C THR A 75 23.39 25.78 33.20
N VAL A 76 22.25 26.13 32.63
CA VAL A 76 20.96 25.59 33.05
C VAL A 76 20.89 24.15 32.51
N SER A 77 21.33 23.19 33.32
CA SER A 77 21.12 21.77 33.03
C SER A 77 19.69 21.41 33.39
N PHE A 78 18.80 21.34 32.41
CA PHE A 78 17.52 20.66 32.60
C PHE A 78 17.79 19.16 32.70
N PRO A 79 17.20 18.44 33.68
CA PRO A 79 17.24 16.99 33.64
C PRO A 79 16.55 16.54 32.35
N THR A 80 17.34 16.06 31.40
CA THR A 80 16.83 15.40 30.21
C THR A 80 16.36 14.03 30.69
N ASN A 81 15.11 13.95 31.17
CA ASN A 81 14.42 12.68 31.27
C ASN A 81 14.16 12.19 29.84
N THR A 82 15.22 11.78 29.15
CA THR A 82 15.13 11.14 27.85
C THR A 82 14.36 9.85 28.09
N PRO A 83 13.17 9.71 27.50
CA PRO A 83 12.38 8.50 27.68
C PRO A 83 13.20 7.28 27.25
N VAL A 84 13.37 6.32 28.15
CA VAL A 84 14.19 5.13 27.91
C VAL A 84 13.35 4.10 27.15
N ALA A 85 13.82 3.68 25.98
CA ALA A 85 13.19 2.61 25.22
C ALA A 85 13.15 1.30 26.04
N LYS A 86 12.01 0.61 26.00
CA LYS A 86 11.82 -0.68 26.66
C LYS A 86 12.45 -1.82 25.83
N CYS A 87 12.64 -2.97 26.47
CA CYS A 87 13.13 -4.20 25.84
C CYS A 87 14.50 -4.08 25.14
N ASN A 88 15.32 -3.09 25.50
CA ASN A 88 16.57 -2.74 24.79
C ASN A 88 16.37 -2.48 23.28
N GLY A 89 15.16 -2.10 22.88
CA GLY A 89 14.83 -1.78 21.48
C GLY A 89 15.26 -0.36 21.08
N PRO A 90 15.24 -0.05 19.78
CA PRO A 90 15.41 1.33 19.30
C PRO A 90 14.26 2.21 19.81
N GLY A 91 14.34 3.54 19.67
CA GLY A 91 13.21 4.41 20.06
C GLY A 91 11.90 4.01 19.36
N THR A 92 11.98 3.79 18.04
CA THR A 92 10.91 3.27 17.20
C THR A 92 11.48 2.31 16.15
N MET A 93 10.64 1.42 15.65
CA MET A 93 10.96 0.50 14.56
C MET A 93 9.78 0.40 13.59
N ASN A 94 10.05 0.53 12.30
CA ASN A 94 9.08 0.39 11.22
C ASN A 94 9.29 -0.95 10.50
N VAL A 95 8.27 -1.81 10.54
CA VAL A 95 8.28 -3.11 9.88
C VAL A 95 7.27 -3.11 8.74
N LEU A 96 7.73 -3.38 7.52
CA LEU A 96 6.86 -3.64 6.38
C LEU A 96 6.33 -5.07 6.44
N VAL A 97 5.03 -5.25 6.57
CA VAL A 97 4.37 -6.57 6.56
C VAL A 97 3.63 -6.74 5.24
N VAL A 98 4.03 -7.78 4.49
CA VAL A 98 3.54 -8.08 3.15
C VAL A 98 2.81 -9.42 3.16
N GLY A 99 1.53 -9.40 2.78
CA GLY A 99 0.77 -10.59 2.40
C GLY A 99 0.87 -10.80 0.89
N SER A 100 1.58 -11.85 0.47
CA SER A 100 1.79 -12.18 -0.94
C SER A 100 0.77 -13.21 -1.45
N ASP A 101 0.32 -13.04 -2.69
CA ASP A 101 -0.51 -14.03 -3.40
C ASP A 101 0.28 -15.18 -4.06
N ALA A 102 1.58 -15.26 -3.78
CA ALA A 102 2.46 -16.32 -4.24
C ALA A 102 1.88 -17.71 -3.91
N ARG A 103 1.90 -18.61 -4.90
CA ARG A 103 1.41 -19.98 -4.78
C ARG A 103 2.59 -20.93 -4.64
N GLY A 104 2.60 -21.72 -3.56
CA GLY A 104 3.66 -22.70 -3.28
C GLY A 104 4.54 -22.27 -2.12
N ASP A 105 5.79 -22.73 -2.14
CA ASP A 105 6.73 -22.58 -1.02
C ASP A 105 7.81 -21.51 -1.28
N ASN A 106 7.79 -20.88 -2.46
CA ASN A 106 8.73 -19.82 -2.84
C ASN A 106 8.01 -18.50 -3.17
N TYR A 107 8.81 -17.44 -3.30
CA TYR A 107 8.38 -16.08 -3.64
C TYR A 107 8.93 -15.64 -5.00
N THR A 108 9.15 -16.58 -5.93
CA THR A 108 9.70 -16.26 -7.26
C THR A 108 8.78 -15.33 -8.05
N TYR A 109 7.47 -15.49 -7.86
CA TYR A 109 6.43 -14.63 -8.40
C TYR A 109 5.36 -14.40 -7.32
N GLY A 110 4.63 -13.30 -7.43
CA GLY A 110 3.50 -12.97 -6.56
C GLY A 110 3.34 -11.47 -6.39
N LEU A 111 2.11 -11.02 -6.24
CA LEU A 111 1.72 -9.65 -5.91
C LEU A 111 1.63 -9.48 -4.39
N ALA A 112 1.85 -8.25 -3.92
CA ALA A 112 1.59 -7.87 -2.53
C ALA A 112 0.14 -7.40 -2.36
N ASP A 113 -0.75 -8.31 -1.97
CA ASP A 113 -2.19 -8.03 -1.83
C ASP A 113 -2.57 -7.40 -0.49
N ALA A 114 -1.75 -7.61 0.55
CA ALA A 114 -1.87 -6.91 1.82
C ALA A 114 -0.54 -6.21 2.13
N ILE A 115 -0.57 -4.88 2.24
CA ILE A 115 0.61 -4.06 2.49
C ILE A 115 0.36 -3.24 3.74
N ARG A 116 1.14 -3.50 4.79
CA ARG A 116 0.98 -2.82 6.09
C ARG A 116 2.32 -2.32 6.61
N LEU A 117 2.34 -1.07 7.06
CA LEU A 117 3.44 -0.52 7.84
C LEU A 117 3.11 -0.67 9.32
N VAL A 118 3.92 -1.42 10.04
CA VAL A 118 3.80 -1.63 11.48
C VAL A 118 4.87 -0.82 12.20
N ARG A 119 4.46 0.25 12.89
CA ARG A 119 5.34 1.03 13.75
C ARG A 119 5.26 0.51 15.18
N VAL A 120 6.39 0.05 15.70
CA VAL A 120 6.58 -0.34 17.10
C VAL A 120 7.29 0.80 17.82
N ASP A 121 6.66 1.36 18.84
CA ASP A 121 7.21 2.42 19.67
C ASP A 121 7.64 1.81 21.02
N PHE A 122 8.95 1.76 21.26
CA PHE A 122 9.51 1.18 22.48
C PHE A 122 9.61 2.19 23.62
N VAL A 123 9.52 3.48 23.31
CA VAL A 123 9.49 4.56 24.31
C VAL A 123 8.11 4.64 24.94
N THR A 124 7.07 4.72 24.10
CA THR A 124 5.66 4.69 24.49
C THR A 124 5.08 3.37 23.99
N PRO A 125 4.97 2.32 24.83
CA PRO A 125 4.62 0.96 24.41
C PRO A 125 3.34 0.88 23.59
N LYS A 126 3.50 0.98 22.27
CA LYS A 126 2.40 1.11 21.32
C LYS A 126 2.80 0.52 19.98
N VAL A 127 1.88 -0.24 19.40
CA VAL A 127 1.97 -0.69 18.02
C VAL A 127 0.91 0.05 17.22
N THR A 128 1.33 0.65 16.11
CA THR A 128 0.42 1.33 15.16
C THR A 128 0.57 0.65 13.81
N VAL A 129 -0.57 0.34 13.18
CA VAL A 129 -0.61 -0.30 11.86
C VAL A 129 -1.25 0.67 10.89
N LEU A 130 -0.57 0.95 9.79
CA LEU A 130 -1.09 1.70 8.65
C LEU A 130 -1.19 0.77 7.45
N GLU A 131 -2.35 0.74 6.82
CA GLU A 131 -2.58 -0.05 5.60
C GLU A 131 -2.35 0.81 4.35
N PHE A 132 -1.68 0.23 3.37
CA PHE A 132 -1.55 0.78 2.03
C PHE A 132 -2.42 -0.03 1.06
N PRO A 133 -3.41 0.60 0.39
CA PRO A 133 -4.20 -0.08 -0.62
C PRO A 133 -3.31 -0.56 -1.78
N ARG A 134 -3.44 -1.83 -2.15
CA ARG A 134 -2.62 -2.49 -3.17
C ARG A 134 -2.73 -1.86 -4.57
N ASP A 135 -3.86 -1.21 -4.85
CA ASP A 135 -4.23 -0.64 -6.14
C ASP A 135 -3.84 0.85 -6.30
N LEU A 136 -3.09 1.42 -5.33
CA LEU A 136 -2.57 2.79 -5.46
C LEU A 136 -1.69 2.91 -6.71
N TRP A 137 -1.94 3.92 -7.55
CA TRP A 137 -1.12 4.23 -8.71
C TRP A 137 0.09 5.05 -8.29
N VAL A 138 1.29 4.47 -8.38
CA VAL A 138 2.53 5.02 -7.80
C VAL A 138 3.70 4.88 -8.76
N GLU A 139 4.73 5.69 -8.55
CA GLU A 139 6.01 5.51 -9.24
C GLU A 139 6.76 4.31 -8.65
N ILE A 140 7.17 3.36 -9.49
CA ILE A 140 7.99 2.21 -9.11
C ILE A 140 9.38 2.41 -9.71
N PRO A 141 10.44 2.53 -8.90
CA PRO A 141 11.81 2.63 -9.42
C PRO A 141 12.23 1.36 -10.19
N HIS A 142 13.21 1.48 -11.07
CA HIS A 142 13.86 0.36 -11.79
C HIS A 142 13.00 -0.42 -12.80
N ILE A 143 11.73 -0.07 -13.04
CA ILE A 143 10.89 -0.79 -14.02
C ILE A 143 10.90 -0.19 -15.44
N ALA A 144 11.44 1.03 -15.59
CA ALA A 144 11.34 1.77 -16.84
C ALA A 144 12.08 1.11 -18.01
N ASP A 145 13.24 0.52 -17.73
CA ASP A 145 14.09 -0.13 -18.74
C ASP A 145 13.42 -1.40 -19.31
N ASP A 146 12.56 -2.04 -18.52
CA ASP A 146 11.86 -3.28 -18.88
C ASP A 146 10.41 -3.05 -19.37
N LEU A 147 9.88 -1.83 -19.27
CA LEU A 147 8.49 -1.47 -19.61
C LEU A 147 8.39 -0.25 -20.53
N ASP A 148 9.26 -0.15 -21.54
CA ASP A 148 9.21 0.89 -22.58
C ASP A 148 9.13 2.33 -22.03
N GLY A 149 9.81 2.59 -20.91
CA GLY A 149 9.84 3.88 -20.23
C GLY A 149 8.68 4.15 -19.26
N GLN A 150 7.77 3.20 -19.06
CA GLN A 150 6.72 3.31 -18.06
C GLN A 150 7.31 3.24 -16.64
N THR A 151 6.99 4.23 -15.80
CA THR A 151 7.48 4.31 -14.40
C THR A 151 6.40 4.14 -13.35
N HIS A 152 5.12 4.14 -13.74
CA HIS A 152 4.00 4.05 -12.81
C HIS A 152 3.19 2.80 -13.02
N GLU A 153 2.80 2.17 -11.92
CA GLU A 153 1.96 0.97 -11.87
C GLU A 153 1.19 0.94 -10.55
N LYS A 154 0.35 -0.09 -10.38
CA LYS A 154 -0.26 -0.37 -9.07
C LYS A 154 0.81 -0.74 -8.04
N LEU A 155 0.67 -0.27 -6.81
CA LEU A 155 1.64 -0.44 -5.73
C LEU A 155 2.02 -1.92 -5.49
N ASN A 156 1.07 -2.85 -5.61
CA ASN A 156 1.36 -4.28 -5.44
C ASN A 156 2.32 -4.87 -6.48
N GLN A 157 2.44 -4.22 -7.65
CA GLN A 157 3.36 -4.62 -8.70
C GLN A 157 4.82 -4.39 -8.30
N ALA A 158 5.11 -3.45 -7.40
CA ALA A 158 6.48 -3.21 -6.93
C ALA A 158 7.07 -4.47 -6.29
N PHE A 159 6.25 -5.20 -5.52
CA PHE A 159 6.65 -6.48 -4.96
C PHE A 159 6.86 -7.54 -6.06
N LEU A 160 5.98 -7.59 -7.06
CA LEU A 160 6.10 -8.54 -8.17
C LEU A 160 7.37 -8.33 -8.99
N TYR A 161 7.64 -7.09 -9.38
CA TYR A 161 8.81 -6.74 -10.20
C TYR A 161 10.12 -6.89 -9.43
N GLY A 162 10.09 -6.69 -8.11
CA GLY A 162 11.26 -6.91 -7.26
C GLY A 162 11.57 -8.39 -7.01
N ASN A 163 10.63 -9.29 -7.28
CA ASN A 163 10.85 -10.72 -7.12
C ASN A 163 11.79 -11.27 -8.21
N PRO A 164 12.56 -12.34 -7.91
CA PRO A 164 13.61 -12.84 -8.80
C PRO A 164 13.08 -13.39 -10.14
N GLY A 165 11.78 -13.62 -10.25
CA GLY A 165 11.13 -14.05 -11.49
C GLY A 165 11.10 -13.01 -12.60
N PHE A 166 11.14 -11.71 -12.28
CA PHE A 166 11.13 -10.61 -13.27
C PHE A 166 12.52 -10.06 -13.56
N LYS A 167 13.41 -10.04 -12.57
CA LYS A 167 14.81 -9.57 -12.68
C LYS A 167 14.96 -8.07 -12.98
N TYR A 168 13.94 -7.27 -12.68
CA TYR A 168 14.01 -5.80 -12.81
C TYR A 168 14.80 -5.17 -11.65
N TRP A 169 15.11 -5.97 -10.63
CA TRP A 169 15.72 -5.58 -9.38
C TRP A 169 16.69 -6.67 -8.91
N ASP A 170 17.91 -6.27 -8.55
CA ASP A 170 19.00 -7.16 -8.14
C ASP A 170 19.52 -6.75 -6.75
N ASP A 171 18.65 -6.85 -5.75
CA ASP A 171 18.99 -6.65 -4.34
C ASP A 171 18.56 -7.87 -3.52
N PRO A 172 19.33 -8.29 -2.50
CA PRO A 172 19.00 -9.43 -1.65
C PRO A 172 17.64 -9.35 -0.93
N SER A 173 17.04 -8.16 -0.83
CA SER A 173 15.71 -7.96 -0.24
C SER A 173 14.54 -8.25 -1.20
N GLU A 174 14.83 -8.56 -2.47
CA GLU A 174 13.86 -9.00 -3.49
C GLU A 174 12.61 -8.09 -3.56
N GLY A 175 11.41 -8.67 -3.73
CA GLY A 175 10.14 -7.94 -3.85
C GLY A 175 9.87 -6.99 -2.68
N SER A 176 10.25 -7.38 -1.47
CA SER A 176 10.09 -6.53 -0.29
C SER A 176 10.96 -5.28 -0.35
N GLY A 177 12.16 -5.41 -0.90
CA GLY A 177 13.08 -4.30 -1.13
C GLY A 177 12.53 -3.27 -2.09
N LEU A 178 12.11 -3.71 -3.27
CA LEU A 178 11.56 -2.80 -4.26
C LEU A 178 10.27 -2.14 -3.77
N LEU A 179 9.38 -2.89 -3.10
CA LEU A 179 8.18 -2.32 -2.48
C LEU A 179 8.52 -1.29 -1.39
N ALA A 180 9.54 -1.54 -0.55
CA ALA A 180 9.98 -0.60 0.46
C ALA A 180 10.53 0.69 -0.16
N LEU A 181 11.33 0.56 -1.24
CA LEU A 181 11.84 1.70 -1.99
C LEU A 181 10.72 2.51 -2.64
N THR A 182 9.73 1.83 -3.25
CA THR A 182 8.54 2.48 -3.81
C THR A 182 7.78 3.28 -2.75
N LEU A 183 7.56 2.72 -1.55
CA LEU A 183 6.92 3.43 -0.44
C LEU A 183 7.73 4.64 0.02
N ASN A 184 9.06 4.54 0.01
CA ASN A 184 9.94 5.64 0.35
C ASN A 184 9.85 6.79 -0.67
N VAL A 185 9.94 6.47 -1.96
CA VAL A 185 9.90 7.47 -3.05
C VAL A 185 8.57 8.22 -3.09
N ASN A 186 7.45 7.52 -2.89
CA ASN A 186 6.12 8.14 -3.02
C ASN A 186 5.63 8.80 -1.72
N PHE A 187 6.03 8.30 -0.55
CA PHE A 187 5.44 8.72 0.74
C PHE A 187 6.46 9.08 1.82
N GLY A 188 7.76 8.97 1.56
CA GLY A 188 8.82 9.25 2.54
C GLY A 188 8.90 8.24 3.69
N VAL A 189 8.28 7.08 3.55
CA VAL A 189 8.25 6.04 4.59
C VAL A 189 9.60 5.31 4.63
N GLN A 190 10.22 5.28 5.81
CA GLN A 190 11.46 4.53 6.06
C GLN A 190 11.13 3.19 6.72
N ILE A 191 11.67 2.10 6.18
CA ILE A 191 11.41 0.73 6.61
C ILE A 191 12.71 0.14 7.16
N ASP A 192 12.69 -0.34 8.40
CA ASP A 192 13.86 -0.92 9.07
C ASP A 192 13.94 -2.43 8.83
N HIS A 193 12.77 -3.09 8.81
CA HIS A 193 12.64 -4.54 8.62
C HIS A 193 11.42 -4.87 7.77
N TYR A 194 11.38 -6.09 7.24
CA TYR A 194 10.20 -6.60 6.55
C TYR A 194 9.87 -8.03 6.94
N ILE A 195 8.60 -8.38 6.82
CA ILE A 195 8.05 -9.72 6.96
C ILE A 195 7.17 -9.98 5.76
N THR A 196 7.46 -11.06 5.02
CA THR A 196 6.69 -11.46 3.86
C THR A 196 6.07 -12.83 4.11
N VAL A 197 4.75 -12.91 3.91
CA VAL A 197 3.95 -14.08 4.22
C VAL A 197 3.07 -14.42 3.02
N ASN A 198 3.28 -15.59 2.43
CA ASN A 198 2.34 -16.16 1.47
C ASN A 198 1.19 -16.89 2.17
N MET A 199 0.18 -17.31 1.39
CA MET A 199 -1.03 -17.95 1.91
C MET A 199 -0.76 -19.21 2.76
N ARG A 200 0.16 -20.07 2.32
CA ARG A 200 0.53 -21.29 3.06
C ARG A 200 1.22 -20.96 4.38
N THR A 201 2.15 -20.00 4.35
CA THR A 201 2.87 -19.54 5.55
C THR A 201 1.90 -18.90 6.54
N PHE A 202 0.90 -18.15 6.05
CA PHE A 202 -0.15 -17.59 6.88
C PHE A 202 -0.93 -18.69 7.63
N GLU A 203 -1.42 -19.71 6.93
CA GLU A 203 -2.13 -20.83 7.56
C GLU A 203 -1.27 -21.49 8.65
N ASN A 204 -0.01 -21.81 8.31
CA ASN A 204 0.94 -22.44 9.24
C ASN A 204 1.21 -21.60 10.49
N ILE A 205 1.33 -20.27 10.36
CA ILE A 205 1.55 -19.36 11.51
C ILE A 205 0.35 -19.42 12.45
N ILE A 206 -0.87 -19.38 11.92
CA ILE A 206 -2.10 -19.44 12.71
C ILE A 206 -2.24 -20.79 13.42
N ASP A 207 -1.99 -21.89 12.71
CA ASP A 207 -2.05 -23.22 13.30
C ASP A 207 -0.98 -23.41 14.39
N ALA A 208 0.22 -22.84 14.19
CA ALA A 208 1.31 -22.92 15.16
C ALA A 208 1.02 -22.18 16.47
N VAL A 209 0.20 -21.12 16.44
CA VAL A 209 -0.26 -20.42 17.67
C VAL A 209 -1.51 -21.05 18.29
N GLY A 210 -2.01 -22.14 17.72
CA GLY A 210 -3.19 -22.86 18.21
C GLY A 210 -4.52 -22.28 17.74
N GLY A 211 -4.54 -21.56 16.62
CA GLY A 211 -5.72 -20.87 16.10
C GLY A 211 -5.90 -19.46 16.69
N ILE A 212 -6.91 -18.74 16.19
CA ILE A 212 -7.24 -17.38 16.62
C ILE A 212 -8.73 -17.19 16.87
N ASP A 213 -9.09 -16.39 17.87
CA ASP A 213 -10.48 -16.00 18.11
C ASP A 213 -10.80 -14.69 17.37
N VAL A 214 -11.80 -14.74 16.49
CA VAL A 214 -12.25 -13.58 15.71
C VAL A 214 -13.73 -13.34 15.93
N LYS A 215 -14.10 -12.08 16.18
CA LYS A 215 -15.50 -11.65 16.25
C LYS A 215 -16.00 -11.28 14.86
N ILE A 216 -16.88 -12.11 14.30
CA ILE A 216 -17.58 -11.85 13.03
C ILE A 216 -18.76 -10.89 13.31
N PRO A 217 -18.77 -9.67 12.73
CA PRO A 217 -19.66 -8.61 13.18
C PRO A 217 -21.08 -8.67 12.57
N ASN A 218 -21.25 -9.26 11.38
CA ASN A 218 -22.51 -9.25 10.64
C ASN A 218 -22.71 -10.53 9.81
N GLU A 219 -23.95 -10.74 9.34
CA GLU A 219 -24.31 -11.92 8.53
C GLU A 219 -23.67 -11.94 7.14
N GLU A 220 -23.29 -10.78 6.60
CA GLU A 220 -22.68 -10.68 5.27
C GLU A 220 -21.28 -11.33 5.24
N ILE A 221 -20.42 -10.93 6.17
CA ILE A 221 -19.09 -11.53 6.33
C ILE A 221 -19.21 -13.01 6.71
N ALA A 222 -20.14 -13.33 7.61
CA ALA A 222 -20.44 -14.69 8.05
C ALA A 222 -20.81 -15.61 6.86
N ARG A 223 -21.71 -15.17 5.97
CA ARG A 223 -22.14 -15.97 4.80
C ARG A 223 -20.99 -16.23 3.84
N THR A 224 -20.22 -15.20 3.49
CA THR A 224 -19.13 -15.37 2.50
C THR A 224 -17.96 -16.19 3.06
N ALA A 225 -17.69 -16.07 4.36
CA ALA A 225 -16.70 -16.90 5.05
C ALA A 225 -17.22 -18.29 5.43
N ASN A 226 -18.54 -18.55 5.36
CA ASN A 226 -19.20 -19.74 5.92
C ASN A 226 -18.87 -19.95 7.42
N LEU A 227 -18.94 -18.86 8.19
CA LEU A 227 -18.70 -18.82 9.63
C LEU A 227 -19.94 -18.26 10.33
N PRO A 228 -20.23 -18.62 11.59
CA PRO A 228 -21.33 -18.01 12.34
C PRO A 228 -21.02 -16.57 12.75
N VAL A 229 -22.06 -15.75 12.92
CA VAL A 229 -21.95 -14.42 13.54
C VAL A 229 -21.56 -14.58 15.02
N GLY A 230 -20.71 -13.68 15.52
CA GLY A 230 -20.20 -13.75 16.90
C GLY A 230 -18.75 -14.18 16.96
N VAL A 231 -18.31 -14.69 18.11
CA VAL A 231 -16.92 -15.13 18.30
C VAL A 231 -16.76 -16.53 17.71
N SER A 232 -15.81 -16.68 16.79
CA SER A 232 -15.41 -17.96 16.21
C SER A 232 -13.92 -18.18 16.46
N HIS A 233 -13.57 -19.39 16.90
CA HIS A 233 -12.19 -19.85 16.94
C HIS A 233 -11.81 -20.43 15.58
N LEU A 234 -10.79 -19.90 14.93
CA LEU A 234 -10.41 -20.21 13.56
C LEU A 234 -9.05 -20.88 13.51
N ASN A 235 -8.96 -22.00 12.80
CA ASN A 235 -7.68 -22.54 12.36
C ASN A 235 -7.10 -21.73 11.18
N GLY A 236 -5.93 -22.09 10.69
CA GLY A 236 -5.24 -21.38 9.60
C GLY A 236 -6.07 -21.27 8.33
N ALA A 237 -6.67 -22.36 7.88
CA ALA A 237 -7.48 -22.38 6.66
C ALA A 237 -8.74 -21.51 6.77
N GLU A 238 -9.42 -21.56 7.93
CA GLU A 238 -10.61 -20.72 8.21
C GLU A 238 -10.23 -19.24 8.33
N ALA A 239 -9.13 -18.94 9.01
CA ALA A 239 -8.59 -17.58 9.13
C ALA A 239 -8.21 -17.01 7.76
N LEU A 240 -7.58 -17.81 6.88
CA LEU A 240 -7.21 -17.38 5.54
C LEU A 240 -8.47 -17.08 4.71
N LYS A 241 -9.48 -17.95 4.80
CA LYS A 241 -10.75 -17.74 4.12
C LYS A 241 -11.42 -16.43 4.53
N LEU A 242 -11.40 -16.13 5.83
CA LEU A 242 -11.92 -14.87 6.35
C LEU A 242 -11.08 -13.67 5.89
N ALA A 243 -9.75 -13.76 5.97
CA ALA A 243 -8.84 -12.67 5.59
C ALA A 243 -8.91 -12.31 4.10
N ARG A 244 -9.27 -13.27 3.24
CA ARG A 244 -9.46 -13.07 1.80
C ARG A 244 -10.88 -12.69 1.41
N ASN A 245 -11.80 -12.63 2.37
CA ASN A 245 -13.16 -12.23 2.12
C ASN A 245 -13.19 -10.75 1.73
N ARG A 246 -13.83 -10.45 0.60
CA ARG A 246 -14.09 -9.08 0.15
C ARG A 246 -15.56 -8.98 -0.18
N GLU A 247 -16.26 -8.04 0.45
CA GLU A 247 -17.59 -7.67 -0.01
C GLU A 247 -17.48 -7.18 -1.46
N GLY A 248 -18.52 -7.43 -2.26
CA GLY A 248 -18.55 -7.08 -3.69
C GLY A 248 -18.22 -5.59 -3.88
N GLY A 249 -16.96 -5.32 -4.19
CA GLY A 249 -16.43 -3.96 -4.25
C GLY A 249 -17.17 -3.17 -5.31
N ILE A 250 -17.78 -2.06 -4.88
CA ILE A 250 -18.22 -0.98 -5.76
C ILE A 250 -16.95 -0.28 -6.22
N PHE A 251 -16.39 -0.78 -7.33
CA PHE A 251 -15.56 -0.01 -8.25
C PHE A 251 -16.31 -0.01 -9.58
#